data_AF-A0A533YA49-F1
#
_entry.id   AF-A0A533YA49-F1
#
_cell.length_a   1.000
_cell.length_b   1.000
_cell.length_c   1.000
_cell.angle_alpha   90.00
_cell.angle_beta   90.00
_cell.angle_gamma   90.00
#
_symmetry.space_group_name_H-M   'P 1'
#
loop_
_entity.id
_entity.type
_entity.pdbx_description
1 polymer ?
#
loop_
_entity_poly.entity_id
_entity_poly.type
_entity_poly.pdbx_seq_one_letter_code
_entity_poly.pdbx_strand_id
1 'polypeptide(L)'
;MSRESVKNLVDELRPQYDLSKLKGGARGKYYKRAIAGTNLVLIEPDLAKAFPDTDSVNRALRTLLDVASVAAGPARRRRSRPNKKLKRTAGKRRRLAASR
;
A
#
# COMPACT_ATOMS: atom_id res chain seq x y z
N MET A 1 -51.22 2.22 -15.65
CA MET A 1 -51.33 1.91 -14.21
C MET A 1 -49.92 1.69 -13.69
N SER A 2 -49.36 2.31 -12.67
CA SER A 2 -49.87 3.24 -11.67
C SER A 2 -48.85 4.38 -11.48
N ARG A 3 -49.35 5.60 -11.31
CA ARG A 3 -48.59 6.78 -10.89
C ARG A 3 -48.80 6.88 -9.38
N GLU A 4 -48.24 5.93 -8.64
CA GLU A 4 -48.52 5.83 -7.20
C GLU A 4 -47.49 6.60 -6.39
N SER A 5 -47.97 7.68 -5.78
CA SER A 5 -47.45 8.28 -4.55
C SER A 5 -46.12 9.03 -4.63
N VAL A 6 -46.18 10.26 -5.16
CA VAL A 6 -45.37 11.36 -4.61
C VAL A 6 -45.90 11.57 -3.17
N LYS A 7 -45.46 10.73 -2.24
CA LYS A 7 -45.73 10.95 -0.82
C LYS A 7 -45.15 12.30 -0.48
N ASN A 8 -45.99 13.17 0.09
CA ASN A 8 -45.62 14.44 0.68
C ASN A 8 -44.33 14.25 1.48
N LEU A 9 -43.20 14.61 0.88
CA LEU A 9 -41.92 14.75 1.56
C LEU A 9 -42.08 16.03 2.35
N VAL A 10 -42.69 15.92 3.53
CA VAL A 10 -42.65 17.01 4.50
C VAL A 10 -41.17 17.28 4.69
N ASP A 11 -40.73 18.45 4.28
CA ASP A 11 -39.33 18.83 4.32
C ASP A 11 -38.92 18.88 5.81
N GLU A 12 -38.30 17.81 6.29
CA GLU A 12 -37.80 17.71 7.68
C GLU A 12 -36.63 18.68 7.93
N LEU A 13 -36.17 19.42 6.90
CA LEU A 13 -35.23 20.51 7.11
C LEU A 13 -35.83 21.56 8.04
N ARG A 14 -35.00 22.02 8.97
CA ARG A 14 -35.31 23.21 9.75
C ARG A 14 -35.48 24.39 8.80
N PRO A 15 -36.37 25.36 9.08
CA PRO A 15 -36.63 26.51 8.22
C PRO A 15 -35.39 27.36 7.88
N GLN A 16 -34.32 27.26 8.67
CA GLN A 16 -33.06 27.95 8.43
C GLN A 16 -32.22 27.33 7.30
N TYR A 17 -32.47 26.05 6.98
CA TYR A 17 -31.77 25.35 5.92
C TYR A 17 -32.57 25.46 4.62
N ASP A 18 -31.91 25.94 3.57
CA ASP A 18 -32.50 26.08 2.24
C ASP A 18 -31.51 25.50 1.23
N LEU A 19 -31.85 24.31 0.71
CA LEU A 19 -30.99 23.58 -0.23
C LEU A 19 -30.84 24.30 -1.57
N SER A 20 -31.77 25.19 -1.95
CA SER A 20 -31.68 25.98 -3.19
C SER A 20 -30.54 27.00 -3.14
N LYS A 21 -30.15 27.43 -1.94
CA LYS A 21 -29.00 28.30 -1.70
C LYS A 21 -27.66 27.56 -1.72
N LEU A 22 -27.68 26.23 -1.64
CA LEU A 22 -26.49 25.40 -1.63
C LEU A 22 -25.91 25.25 -3.05
N LYS A 23 -25.07 26.20 -3.47
CA LYS A 23 -24.39 26.15 -4.77
C LYS A 23 -23.11 25.31 -4.70
N GLY A 24 -22.87 24.48 -5.71
CA GLY A 24 -21.59 23.75 -5.85
C GLY A 24 -21.43 22.52 -4.94
N GLY A 25 -22.53 21.90 -4.52
CA GLY A 25 -22.50 20.62 -3.81
C GLY A 25 -21.96 19.50 -4.69
N ALA A 26 -20.77 18.99 -4.38
CA ALA A 26 -20.15 17.87 -5.09
C ALA A 26 -20.18 16.61 -4.21
N ARG A 27 -20.84 15.55 -4.68
CA ARG A 27 -20.86 14.25 -4.01
C ARG A 27 -19.44 13.71 -3.91
N GLY A 28 -19.02 13.34 -2.71
CA GLY A 28 -17.69 12.77 -2.48
C GLY A 28 -16.52 13.76 -2.48
N LYS A 29 -16.75 15.07 -2.32
CA LYS A 29 -15.70 16.11 -2.28
C LYS A 29 -14.51 15.78 -1.37
N TYR A 30 -14.76 15.12 -0.24
CA TYR A 30 -13.72 14.69 0.72
C TYR A 30 -13.61 13.17 0.86
N TYR A 31 -14.26 12.40 -0.01
CA TYR A 31 -14.31 10.94 0.08
C TYR A 31 -12.91 10.31 0.09
N LYS A 32 -12.03 10.78 -0.79
CA LYS A 32 -10.64 10.32 -0.84
C LYS A 32 -9.87 10.63 0.44
N ARG A 33 -10.12 11.76 1.09
CA ARG A 33 -9.48 12.14 2.37
C ARG A 33 -10.05 11.35 3.54
N ALA A 34 -11.35 11.07 3.52
CA ALA A 34 -12.02 10.26 4.53
C ALA A 34 -11.56 8.80 4.46
N ILE A 35 -11.39 8.23 3.27
CA ILE A 35 -10.86 6.87 3.08
C ILE A 35 -9.35 6.81 3.25
N ALA A 36 -8.64 7.88 2.91
CA ALA A 36 -7.23 8.01 3.32
C ALA A 36 -7.08 8.20 4.84
N GLY A 37 -8.18 8.35 5.58
CA GLY A 37 -8.22 8.59 7.00
C GLY A 37 -7.93 7.33 7.81
N THR A 38 -6.81 7.40 8.54
CA THR A 38 -6.50 6.66 9.77
C THR A 38 -6.76 5.15 9.72
N ASN A 39 -5.68 4.38 9.49
CA ASN A 39 -5.66 2.95 9.79
C ASN A 39 -5.81 2.76 11.31
N LEU A 40 -7.04 2.81 11.81
CA LEU A 40 -7.37 2.51 13.20
C LEU A 40 -7.28 1.00 13.37
N VAL A 41 -6.25 0.56 14.09
CA VAL A 41 -6.05 -0.84 14.45
C VAL A 41 -6.51 -1.01 15.88
N LEU A 42 -7.46 -1.92 16.11
CA LEU A 42 -7.85 -2.30 17.45
C LEU A 42 -6.69 -3.09 18.09
N ILE A 43 -6.22 -2.60 19.23
CA ILE A 43 -5.19 -3.25 20.03
C ILE A 43 -5.87 -4.00 21.17
N GLU A 44 -5.33 -5.16 21.55
CA GLU A 44 -5.84 -5.94 22.69
C GLU A 44 -5.82 -5.12 24.00
N PRO A 45 -6.78 -5.36 24.91
CA PRO A 45 -6.94 -4.54 26.12
C PRO A 45 -5.73 -4.56 27.04
N ASP A 46 -4.96 -5.65 27.06
CA ASP A 46 -3.75 -5.74 27.89
C ASP A 46 -2.61 -4.90 27.33
N LEU A 47 -2.49 -4.81 26.00
CA LEU A 47 -1.53 -3.93 25.35
C LEU A 47 -1.96 -2.46 25.45
N ALA A 48 -3.26 -2.16 25.44
CA ALA A 48 -3.76 -0.81 25.67
C ALA A 48 -3.41 -0.28 27.09
N LYS A 49 -3.32 -1.15 28.10
CA LYS A 49 -2.83 -0.77 29.44
C LYS A 49 -1.34 -0.42 29.42
N ALA A 50 -0.55 -1.10 28.61
CA ALA A 50 0.89 -0.86 28.47
C ALA A 50 1.19 0.38 27.59
N PHE A 51 0.33 0.69 26.63
CA PHE A 51 0.46 1.81 25.70
C PHE A 51 -0.78 2.71 25.76
N PRO A 52 -0.81 3.68 26.70
CA PRO A 52 -1.98 4.52 26.93
C PRO A 52 -2.22 5.58 25.84
N ASP A 53 -1.21 5.87 25.00
CA ASP A 53 -1.29 6.90 23.97
C ASP A 53 -0.75 6.44 22.61
N THR A 54 -1.06 7.20 21.55
CA THR A 54 -0.62 6.90 20.19
C THR A 54 0.88 7.11 19.99
N ASP A 55 1.49 8.04 20.73
CA ASP A 55 2.92 8.36 20.61
C ASP A 55 3.82 7.22 21.13
N SER A 56 3.44 6.60 22.25
CA SER A 56 4.13 5.45 22.84
C SER A 56 4.07 4.22 21.91
N VAL A 57 2.90 3.93 21.32
CA VAL A 57 2.76 2.86 20.31
C VAL A 57 3.68 3.12 19.12
N ASN A 58 3.61 4.32 18.54
CA ASN A 58 4.40 4.66 17.35
C ASN A 58 5.91 4.63 17.63
N ARG A 59 6.33 5.07 18.82
CA ARG A 59 7.74 4.99 19.25
C ARG A 59 8.19 3.53 19.39
N ALA A 60 7.39 2.67 20.00
CA ALA A 60 7.71 1.26 20.15
C ALA A 60 7.86 0.57 18.78
N LEU A 61 6.91 0.79 17.87
CA LEU A 61 6.95 0.23 16.52
C LEU A 61 8.18 0.69 15.71
N ARG A 62 8.57 1.98 15.82
CA ARG A 62 9.80 2.48 15.20
C ARG A 62 11.05 1.82 15.76
N THR A 63 11.12 1.67 17.08
CA THR A 63 12.24 0.99 17.73
C THR A 63 12.35 -0.47 17.26
N LEU A 64 11.21 -1.15 17.11
CA LEU A 64 11.16 -2.52 16.58
C LEU A 64 11.65 -2.58 15.12
N LEU A 65 11.31 -1.59 14.29
CA LEU A 65 11.82 -1.50 12.91
C LEU A 65 13.33 -1.30 12.88
N ASP A 66 13.87 -0.45 13.75
CA ASP A 66 15.32 -0.22 13.85
C ASP A 66 16.04 -1.52 14.22
N VAL A 67 15.57 -2.21 15.25
CA VAL A 67 16.13 -3.51 15.68
C VAL A 67 16.01 -4.55 14.56
N ALA A 68 14.85 -4.65 13.91
CA ALA A 68 14.64 -5.57 12.81
C ALA A 68 15.55 -5.28 11.61
N SER A 69 15.82 -4.01 11.31
CA SER A 69 16.72 -3.61 10.22
C SER A 69 18.17 -4.03 10.49
N VAL A 70 18.61 -3.95 11.75
CA VAL A 70 19.93 -4.41 12.18
C VAL A 70 20.01 -5.94 12.16
N ALA A 71 18.98 -6.61 12.65
CA ALA A 71 18.92 -8.07 12.72
C ALA A 71 18.80 -8.74 11.34
N ALA A 72 18.07 -8.13 10.40
CA ALA A 72 17.97 -8.64 9.03
C ALA A 72 19.29 -8.54 8.25
N GLY A 73 20.22 -7.70 8.71
CA GLY A 73 21.48 -7.38 8.03
C GLY A 73 21.24 -6.75 6.64
N PRO A 74 22.27 -6.18 5.99
CA PRO A 74 22.15 -5.88 4.59
C PRO A 74 21.91 -7.21 3.90
N ALA A 75 20.70 -7.42 3.36
CA ALA A 75 20.35 -8.54 2.50
C ALA A 75 21.55 -8.73 1.59
N ARG A 76 22.31 -9.80 1.83
CA ARG A 76 23.54 -10.11 1.11
C ARG A 76 23.14 -10.00 -0.34
N ARG A 77 23.51 -8.89 -1.00
CA ARG A 77 23.54 -8.81 -2.44
C ARG A 77 24.54 -9.90 -2.78
N ARG A 78 24.04 -11.13 -2.94
CA ARG A 78 24.75 -12.21 -3.58
C ARG A 78 25.22 -11.54 -4.84
N ARG A 79 26.51 -11.16 -4.87
CA ARG A 79 27.15 -10.69 -6.07
C ARG A 79 26.86 -11.80 -7.04
N SER A 80 25.87 -11.58 -7.90
CA SER A 80 25.57 -12.46 -8.99
C SER A 80 26.85 -12.43 -9.79
N ARG A 81 27.73 -13.40 -9.55
CA ARG A 81 28.94 -13.57 -10.32
C ARG A 81 28.42 -13.76 -11.73
N PRO A 82 28.66 -12.82 -12.66
CA PRO A 82 28.14 -12.99 -14.00
C PRO A 82 28.77 -14.27 -14.53
N ASN A 83 27.90 -15.22 -14.87
CA ASN A 83 28.28 -16.56 -15.26
C ASN A 83 29.05 -16.45 -16.59
N LYS A 84 30.38 -16.34 -16.53
CA LYS A 84 31.22 -16.27 -17.73
C LYS A 84 31.22 -17.67 -18.36
N LYS A 85 30.20 -17.94 -19.17
CA LYS A 85 30.16 -19.12 -20.05
C LYS A 85 31.41 -19.07 -20.92
N LEU A 86 32.37 -19.93 -20.59
CA LEU A 86 33.56 -20.17 -21.40
C LEU A 86 33.08 -20.70 -22.76
N LYS A 87 33.27 -19.90 -23.82
CA LYS A 87 32.90 -20.30 -25.17
C LYS A 87 33.70 -21.56 -25.51
N ARG A 88 32.99 -22.67 -25.76
CA ARG A 88 33.57 -23.89 -26.32
C ARG A 88 34.15 -23.53 -27.68
N THR A 89 35.47 -23.56 -27.80
CA THR A 89 36.15 -23.42 -29.09
C THR A 89 35.92 -24.70 -29.88
N ALA A 90 35.02 -24.65 -30.86
CA ALA A 90 34.96 -25.64 -31.92
C ALA A 90 36.01 -25.26 -32.97
N GLY A 91 37.06 -26.08 -33.13
CA GLY A 91 37.99 -25.85 -34.24
C GLY A 91 39.36 -26.48 -34.11
N LYS A 92 39.46 -27.81 -34.27
CA LYS A 92 40.65 -28.40 -34.89
C LYS A 92 40.34 -29.75 -35.54
N ARG A 93 39.70 -29.70 -36.72
CA ARG A 93 39.72 -30.84 -37.65
C ARG A 93 41.05 -30.79 -38.38
N ARG A 94 42.01 -31.63 -37.93
CA ARG A 94 43.22 -32.00 -38.68
C ARG A 94 42.77 -32.57 -40.03
N ARG A 95 43.06 -31.89 -41.14
CA ARG A 95 43.13 -32.54 -42.46
C ARG A 95 44.52 -33.18 -42.54
N LEU A 96 44.54 -34.49 -42.75
CA LEU A 96 45.74 -35.26 -43.00
C LEU A 96 46.34 -34.82 -44.34
N ALA A 97 47.67 -34.71 -44.35
CA ALA A 97 48.47 -34.29 -45.48
C ALA A 97 48.37 -35.27 -46.65
N ALA A 98 48.31 -34.71 -47.85
CA ALA A 98 48.66 -35.38 -49.09
C ALA A 98 49.65 -34.46 -49.82
N SER A 99 50.93 -34.83 -49.86
CA SER A 99 51.78 -34.68 -51.04
C SER A 99 53.17 -35.27 -50.79
N ARG A 100 53.64 -36.02 -51.80
CA ARG A 100 54.99 -36.55 -52.07
C ARG A 100 55.29 -37.93 -51.48
#